data_AF-A0A1I1MJQ7-F1
#
_entry.id   AF-A0A1I1MJQ7-F1
#
_cell.length_a   1.000
_cell.length_b   1.000
_cell.length_c   1.000
_cell.angle_alpha   90.00
_cell.angle_beta   90.00
_cell.angle_gamma   90.00
#
_symmetry.space_group_name_H-M   'P 1'
#
loop_
_entity.id
_entity.type
_entity.pdbx_description
1 polymer ?
#
loop_
_entity_poly.entity_id
_entity_poly.type
_entity_poly.pdbx_seq_one_letter_code
_entity_poly.pdbx_strand_id
1 'polypeptide(L)'
;MVRIDENTKSVRFPEAVDERLTLLARKLGRTKRELFMQMVDYFYKSKKDPADLNDEVLKKELSNGINRILSFIRKQEGDLLVPMCSAMEELMAIAKMQSPLLKNIGKGQSEATIMGRETIGYLQLVDGTLKKILGNMRERETLKSRFRQVLDYYITQREALGWPVSAAKKEELAGRARQSLDNL
;
A
#
# COMPACT_ATOMS: atom_id res chain seq x y z
N MET A 1 39.24 -74.49 -36.02
CA MET A 1 38.71 -73.71 -34.89
C MET A 1 37.44 -74.38 -34.40
N VAL A 2 37.47 -75.00 -33.23
CA VAL A 2 36.27 -75.57 -32.59
C VAL A 2 35.44 -74.40 -32.07
N ARG A 3 34.20 -74.24 -32.55
CA ARG A 3 33.26 -73.26 -31.99
C ARG A 3 32.91 -73.75 -30.59
N ILE A 4 33.41 -73.05 -29.57
CA ILE A 4 33.00 -73.27 -28.18
C ILE A 4 31.57 -72.74 -28.09
N ASP A 5 30.60 -73.63 -27.86
CA ASP A 5 29.23 -73.22 -27.55
C ASP A 5 29.24 -72.57 -26.17
N GLU A 6 28.84 -71.31 -26.09
CA GLU A 6 28.74 -70.56 -24.82
C GLU A 6 27.66 -71.16 -23.89
N ASN A 7 26.72 -71.96 -24.43
CA ASN A 7 25.53 -72.43 -23.71
C ASN A 7 25.68 -73.88 -23.22
N THR A 8 26.62 -74.09 -22.29
CA THR A 8 26.99 -75.43 -21.81
C THR A 8 26.12 -75.98 -20.66
N LYS A 9 25.15 -75.20 -20.16
CA LYS A 9 24.37 -75.53 -18.97
C LYS A 9 22.90 -75.80 -19.32
N SER A 10 22.36 -76.87 -18.72
CA SER A 10 20.97 -77.28 -18.90
C SER A 10 20.25 -77.33 -17.56
N VAL A 11 19.03 -76.79 -17.51
CA VAL A 11 18.14 -76.86 -16.35
C VAL A 11 16.97 -77.77 -16.70
N ARG A 12 16.68 -78.76 -15.85
CA ARG A 12 15.53 -79.67 -16.01
C ARG A 12 14.33 -79.13 -15.25
N PHE A 13 13.16 -79.14 -15.87
CA PHE A 13 11.89 -78.71 -15.28
C PHE A 13 10.74 -79.53 -15.89
N PRO A 14 9.55 -79.57 -15.25
CA PRO A 14 8.41 -80.35 -15.73
C PRO A 14 7.89 -79.89 -17.09
N GLU A 15 7.31 -80.80 -17.87
CA GLU A 15 6.74 -80.52 -19.19
C GLU A 15 5.68 -79.40 -19.17
N ALA A 16 4.83 -79.37 -18.14
CA ALA A 16 3.85 -78.30 -17.95
C ALA A 16 4.49 -76.90 -17.81
N VAL A 17 5.71 -76.80 -17.28
CA VAL A 17 6.46 -75.53 -17.21
C VAL A 17 7.05 -75.18 -18.57
N ASP A 18 7.46 -76.18 -19.36
CA ASP A 18 7.94 -75.98 -20.73
C ASP A 18 6.86 -75.42 -21.66
N GLU A 19 5.63 -75.93 -21.58
CA GLU A 19 4.51 -75.40 -22.34
C GLU A 19 4.27 -73.91 -22.02
N ARG A 20 4.25 -73.56 -20.74
CA ARG A 20 4.10 -72.17 -20.27
C ARG A 20 5.25 -71.29 -20.75
N LEU A 21 6.49 -71.77 -20.64
CA LEU A 21 7.67 -71.05 -21.12
C LEU A 21 7.65 -70.85 -22.63
N THR A 22 7.18 -71.85 -23.40
CA THR A 22 7.01 -71.77 -24.85
C THR A 22 6.01 -70.68 -25.23
N LEU A 23 4.85 -70.65 -24.57
CA LEU A 23 3.82 -69.65 -24.80
C LEU A 23 4.31 -68.23 -24.45
N LEU A 24 4.99 -68.08 -23.31
CA LEU A 24 5.56 -66.79 -22.88
C LEU A 24 6.65 -66.29 -23.84
N ALA A 25 7.57 -67.18 -24.23
CA ALA A 25 8.64 -66.87 -25.17
C ALA A 25 8.06 -66.42 -26.53
N ARG A 26 7.06 -67.15 -27.04
CA ARG A 26 6.36 -66.79 -28.28
C ARG A 26 5.62 -65.46 -28.17
N LYS A 27 4.91 -65.22 -27.05
CA LYS A 27 4.19 -63.96 -26.80
C LYS A 27 5.12 -62.75 -26.76
N LEU A 28 6.32 -62.91 -26.21
CA LEU A 28 7.33 -61.85 -26.09
C LEU A 28 8.26 -61.75 -27.30
N GLY A 29 8.10 -62.61 -28.31
CA GLY A 29 8.93 -62.63 -29.53
C GLY A 29 10.39 -63.02 -29.27
N ARG A 30 10.65 -63.88 -28.27
CA ARG A 30 12.00 -64.26 -27.81
C ARG A 30 12.17 -65.77 -27.83
N THR A 31 13.41 -66.24 -27.86
CA THR A 31 13.68 -67.66 -27.61
C THR A 31 13.51 -68.00 -26.11
N LYS A 32 13.20 -69.26 -25.79
CA LYS A 32 13.11 -69.72 -24.38
C LYS A 32 14.37 -69.37 -23.59
N ARG A 33 15.54 -69.51 -24.22
CA ARG A 33 16.85 -69.19 -23.66
C ARG A 33 17.00 -67.71 -23.34
N GLU A 34 16.71 -66.83 -24.29
CA GLU A 34 16.80 -65.37 -24.07
C GLU A 34 15.85 -64.90 -22.97
N LEU A 35 14.63 -65.44 -22.96
CA LEU A 35 13.67 -65.12 -21.91
C LEU A 35 14.17 -65.58 -20.54
N PHE A 36 14.74 -66.78 -20.43
CA PHE A 36 15.31 -67.28 -19.18
C PHE A 36 16.47 -66.43 -18.68
N MET A 37 17.44 -66.08 -19.55
CA MET A 37 18.57 -65.21 -19.18
C MET A 37 18.07 -63.86 -18.64
N GLN A 38 17.09 -63.26 -19.31
CA GLN A 38 16.49 -61.99 -18.87
C GLN A 38 15.72 -62.11 -17.56
N MET A 39 15.02 -63.22 -17.33
CA MET A 39 14.37 -63.48 -16.05
C MET A 39 15.40 -63.56 -14.92
N VAL A 40 16.49 -64.30 -15.12
CA VAL A 40 17.58 -64.41 -14.14
C VAL A 40 18.19 -63.03 -13.87
N ASP A 41 18.52 -62.26 -14.91
CA ASP A 41 19.04 -60.89 -14.77
C ASP A 41 18.06 -59.95 -14.05
N TYR A 42 16.76 -60.07 -14.37
CA TYR A 42 15.72 -59.27 -13.75
C TYR A 42 15.62 -59.53 -12.25
N PHE A 43 15.51 -60.79 -11.82
CA PHE A 43 15.45 -61.14 -10.40
C PHE A 43 16.76 -60.82 -9.68
N TYR A 44 17.91 -61.04 -10.33
CA TYR A 44 19.20 -60.69 -9.74
C TYR A 44 19.38 -59.18 -9.53
N LYS A 45 18.94 -58.35 -10.47
CA LYS A 45 19.04 -56.88 -10.37
C LYS A 45 17.98 -56.28 -9.46
N SER A 46 16.73 -56.72 -9.59
CA SER A 46 15.61 -56.21 -8.79
C SER A 46 15.57 -56.73 -7.36
N LYS A 47 16.36 -57.78 -7.05
CA LYS A 47 16.35 -58.51 -5.77
C LYS A 47 14.97 -59.01 -5.36
N LYS A 48 14.05 -59.11 -6.32
CA LYS A 48 12.71 -59.68 -6.13
C LYS A 48 12.81 -61.19 -5.96
N ASP A 49 11.96 -61.72 -5.10
CA ASP A 49 11.78 -63.16 -4.96
C ASP A 49 10.86 -63.66 -6.10
N PRO A 50 11.30 -64.58 -6.96
CA PRO A 50 10.44 -65.20 -7.97
C PRO A 50 9.21 -65.94 -7.40
N ALA A 51 9.23 -66.27 -6.10
CA ALA A 51 8.09 -66.87 -5.40
C ALA A 51 7.06 -65.82 -4.91
N ASP A 52 7.40 -64.53 -4.86
CA ASP A 52 6.47 -63.44 -4.53
C ASP A 52 5.62 -63.06 -5.76
N LEU A 53 4.64 -63.91 -6.08
CA LEU A 53 3.77 -63.75 -7.25
C LEU A 53 2.87 -62.51 -7.18
N ASN A 54 2.66 -61.93 -6.00
CA ASN A 54 1.73 -60.82 -5.79
C ASN A 54 2.44 -59.46 -5.63
N ASP A 55 3.78 -59.44 -5.77
CA ASP A 55 4.61 -58.24 -5.59
C ASP A 55 4.33 -57.55 -4.23
N GLU A 56 4.20 -58.33 -3.14
CA GLU A 56 3.85 -57.82 -1.81
C GLU A 56 4.86 -56.78 -1.29
N VAL A 57 6.13 -56.97 -1.61
CA VAL A 57 7.19 -56.00 -1.27
C VAL A 57 6.94 -54.65 -1.95
N LEU A 58 6.56 -54.65 -3.24
CA LEU A 58 6.27 -53.43 -3.98
C LEU A 58 5.04 -52.72 -3.43
N LYS A 59 3.97 -53.46 -3.13
CA LYS A 59 2.75 -52.90 -2.54
C LYS A 59 3.02 -52.26 -1.19
N LYS A 60 3.85 -52.89 -0.36
CA LYS A 60 4.25 -52.37 0.94
C LYS A 60 5.04 -51.08 0.81
N GLU A 61 6.04 -51.04 -0.07
CA GLU A 61 6.82 -49.82 -0.31
C GLU A 61 5.98 -48.68 -0.88
N LEU A 62 5.06 -48.97 -1.80
CA LEU A 62 4.13 -47.98 -2.33
C LEU A 62 3.23 -47.42 -1.22
N SER A 63 2.67 -48.30 -0.38
CA SER A 63 1.83 -47.91 0.75
C SER A 63 2.60 -47.08 1.78
N ASN A 64 3.85 -47.46 2.08
CA ASN A 64 4.74 -46.70 2.94
C ASN A 64 5.03 -45.30 2.37
N GLY A 65 5.31 -45.23 1.06
CA GLY A 65 5.53 -43.97 0.34
C GLY A 65 4.31 -43.04 0.42
N ILE A 66 3.11 -43.57 0.13
CA ILE A 66 1.85 -42.81 0.24
C ILE A 66 1.65 -42.31 1.68
N ASN A 67 1.85 -43.17 2.68
CA ASN A 67 1.72 -42.78 4.09
C ASN A 67 2.73 -41.69 4.49
N ARG A 68 3.95 -41.73 3.95
CA ARG A 68 4.96 -40.69 4.19
C ARG A 68 4.57 -39.35 3.55
N ILE A 69 3.98 -39.37 2.36
CA ILE A 69 3.46 -38.16 1.70
C ILE A 69 2.28 -37.60 2.49
N LEU A 70 1.32 -38.43 2.88
CA LEU A 70 0.16 -38.01 3.66
C LEU A 70 0.55 -37.42 5.02
N SER A 71 1.50 -38.05 5.72
CA SER A 71 2.00 -37.50 7.00
C SER A 71 2.72 -36.17 6.82
N PHE A 72 3.49 -36.01 5.74
CA PHE A 72 4.12 -34.73 5.41
C PHE A 72 3.08 -33.63 5.12
N ILE A 73 2.05 -33.93 4.32
CA ILE A 73 0.97 -32.97 4.02
C ILE A 73 0.24 -32.56 5.29
N ARG A 74 -0.16 -33.53 6.15
CA ARG A 74 -0.80 -33.22 7.43
C ARG A 74 0.06 -32.35 8.33
N LYS A 75 1.38 -32.59 8.32
CA LYS A 75 2.33 -31.76 9.05
C LYS A 75 2.41 -30.35 8.48
N GLN A 76 2.47 -30.19 7.16
CA GLN A 76 2.43 -28.87 6.51
C GLN A 76 1.12 -28.13 6.78
N GLU A 77 -0.01 -28.83 6.77
CA GLU A 77 -1.31 -28.27 7.11
C GLU A 77 -1.32 -27.72 8.54
N GLY A 78 -0.86 -28.52 9.51
CA GLY A 78 -0.81 -28.12 10.92
C GLY A 78 0.21 -27.02 11.22
N ASP A 79 1.42 -27.15 10.69
CA ASP A 79 2.54 -26.26 11.04
C ASP A 79 2.51 -24.93 10.27
N LEU A 80 1.87 -24.88 9.10
CA LEU A 80 1.92 -23.72 8.21
C LEU A 80 0.54 -23.21 7.81
N LEU A 81 -0.29 -24.05 7.18
CA LEU A 81 -1.52 -23.57 6.55
C LEU A 81 -2.54 -23.10 7.57
N VAL A 82 -2.73 -23.84 8.66
CA VAL A 82 -3.66 -23.45 9.74
C VAL A 82 -3.24 -22.11 10.37
N PRO A 83 -1.98 -21.92 10.84
CA PRO A 83 -1.54 -20.62 11.35
C PRO A 83 -1.71 -19.47 10.37
N MET A 84 -1.42 -19.67 9.07
CA MET A 84 -1.59 -18.63 8.05
C MET A 84 -3.06 -18.21 7.89
N CYS A 85 -3.98 -19.18 7.86
CA CYS A 85 -5.41 -18.89 7.79
C CYS A 85 -5.88 -18.10 9.01
N SER A 86 -5.50 -18.53 10.22
CA SER A 86 -5.86 -17.83 11.45
C SER A 86 -5.29 -16.40 11.51
N ALA A 87 -4.02 -16.22 11.15
CA ALA A 87 -3.40 -14.88 11.10
C ALA A 87 -4.10 -13.95 10.08
N MET A 88 -4.56 -14.50 8.95
CA MET A 88 -5.29 -13.73 7.95
C MET A 88 -6.69 -13.32 8.44
N GLU A 89 -7.37 -14.19 9.19
CA GLU A 89 -8.64 -13.87 9.84
C GLU A 89 -8.48 -12.74 10.87
N GLU A 90 -7.45 -12.81 11.71
CA GLU A 90 -7.11 -11.76 12.67
C GLU A 90 -6.82 -10.43 11.97
N LEU A 91 -6.02 -10.44 10.90
CA LEU A 91 -5.73 -9.24 10.12
C LEU A 91 -7.00 -8.63 9.51
N MET A 92 -7.91 -9.47 9.00
CA MET A 92 -9.18 -9.02 8.45
C MET A 92 -10.08 -8.42 9.53
N ALA A 93 -10.07 -8.98 10.74
CA ALA A 93 -10.79 -8.41 11.89
C ALA A 93 -10.24 -7.04 12.28
N ILE A 94 -8.91 -6.89 12.38
CA ILE A 94 -8.24 -5.61 12.65
C ILE A 94 -8.58 -4.59 11.57
N ALA A 95 -8.48 -4.96 10.29
CA ALA A 95 -8.80 -4.06 9.17
C ALA A 95 -10.26 -3.60 9.21
N LYS A 96 -11.21 -4.48 9.53
CA LYS A 96 -12.62 -4.13 9.73
C LYS A 96 -12.82 -3.16 10.89
N MET A 97 -12.12 -3.36 12.01
CA MET A 97 -12.17 -2.45 13.16
C MET A 97 -11.54 -1.08 12.88
N GLN A 98 -10.43 -1.04 12.12
CA GLN A 98 -9.72 0.19 11.79
C GLN A 98 -10.39 1.02 10.69
N SER A 99 -11.10 0.38 9.76
CA SER A 99 -11.80 1.05 8.65
C SER A 99 -12.68 2.24 9.09
N PRO A 100 -13.60 2.11 10.08
CA PRO A 100 -14.40 3.24 10.53
C PRO A 100 -13.57 4.33 11.21
N LEU A 101 -12.52 3.96 11.95
CA LEU A 101 -11.62 4.93 12.59
C LEU A 101 -10.89 5.78 11.55
N LEU A 102 -10.31 5.14 10.53
CA LEU A 102 -9.64 5.84 9.43
C LEU A 102 -10.60 6.73 8.65
N LYS A 103 -11.84 6.27 8.42
CA LYS A 103 -12.88 7.09 7.78
C LYS A 103 -13.24 8.32 8.62
N ASN A 104 -13.34 8.18 9.94
CA ASN A 104 -13.61 9.30 10.84
C ASN A 104 -12.44 10.28 10.93
N ILE A 105 -11.21 9.78 10.95
CA ILE A 105 -9.99 10.62 10.89
C ILE A 105 -9.98 11.44 9.59
N GLY A 106 -10.25 10.81 8.45
CA GLY A 106 -10.32 11.50 7.16
C GLY A 106 -11.40 12.59 7.14
N LYS A 107 -12.59 12.31 7.68
CA LYS A 107 -13.65 13.32 7.82
C LYS A 107 -13.23 14.47 8.73
N GLY A 108 -12.71 14.18 9.91
CA GLY A 108 -12.28 15.19 10.88
C GLY A 108 -11.18 16.09 10.33
N GLN A 109 -10.22 15.55 9.56
CA GLN A 109 -9.20 16.36 8.89
C GLN A 109 -9.79 17.27 7.80
N SER A 110 -10.75 16.78 7.03
CA SER A 110 -11.44 17.58 6.01
C SER A 110 -12.20 18.75 6.67
N GLU A 111 -12.96 18.48 7.71
CA GLU A 111 -13.70 19.49 8.48
C GLU A 111 -12.77 20.51 9.12
N ALA A 112 -11.68 20.07 9.76
CA ALA A 112 -10.67 20.95 10.34
C ALA A 112 -10.00 21.84 9.29
N THR A 113 -9.77 21.32 8.07
CA THR A 113 -9.20 22.10 6.96
C THR A 113 -10.15 23.18 6.49
N ILE A 114 -11.46 22.87 6.38
CA ILE A 114 -12.49 23.84 6.00
C ILE A 114 -12.58 24.94 7.06
N MET A 115 -12.71 24.56 8.34
CA MET A 115 -12.76 25.50 9.46
C MET A 115 -11.50 26.38 9.52
N GLY A 116 -10.32 25.81 9.28
CA GLY A 116 -9.07 26.55 9.18
C GLY A 116 -9.09 27.60 8.07
N ARG A 117 -9.61 27.26 6.88
CA ARG A 117 -9.76 28.22 5.77
C ARG A 117 -10.75 29.34 6.10
N GLU A 118 -11.89 29.01 6.69
CA GLU A 118 -12.89 30.01 7.11
C GLU A 118 -12.32 30.96 8.16
N THR A 119 -11.58 30.43 9.13
CA THR A 119 -10.91 31.22 10.18
C THR A 119 -9.89 32.17 9.58
N ILE A 120 -9.08 31.71 8.61
CA ILE A 120 -8.13 32.56 7.88
C ILE A 120 -8.87 33.67 7.13
N GLY A 121 -9.99 33.36 6.47
CA GLY A 121 -10.81 34.34 5.77
C GLY A 121 -11.36 35.42 6.72
N TYR A 122 -11.86 35.02 7.89
CA TYR A 122 -12.33 35.95 8.92
C TYR A 122 -11.19 36.84 9.43
N LEU A 123 -10.01 36.27 9.71
CA LEU A 123 -8.84 37.03 10.13
C LEU A 123 -8.40 38.07 9.08
N GLN A 124 -8.47 37.73 7.79
CA GLN A 124 -8.18 38.67 6.71
C GLN A 124 -9.19 39.84 6.66
N LEU A 125 -10.47 39.57 6.90
CA LEU A 125 -11.51 40.60 6.98
C LEU A 125 -11.27 41.54 8.17
N VAL A 126 -10.92 40.97 9.33
CA VAL A 126 -10.58 41.74 10.54
C VAL A 126 -9.35 42.62 10.30
N ASP A 127 -8.28 42.06 9.72
CA ASP A 127 -7.06 42.82 9.36
C ASP A 127 -7.37 43.99 8.40
N GLY A 128 -8.17 43.73 7.35
CA GLY A 128 -8.59 44.78 6.42
C GLY A 128 -9.41 45.88 7.10
N THR A 129 -10.29 45.52 8.03
CA THR A 129 -11.10 46.48 8.79
C THR A 129 -10.24 47.30 9.76
N LEU A 130 -9.32 46.66 10.47
CA LEU A 130 -8.36 47.32 11.35
C LEU A 130 -7.49 48.32 10.58
N LYS A 131 -6.98 47.93 9.40
CA LYS A 131 -6.23 48.83 8.52
C LYS A 131 -7.02 50.07 8.12
N LYS A 132 -8.31 49.91 7.76
CA LYS A 132 -9.19 51.04 7.45
C LYS A 132 -9.40 51.95 8.66
N ILE A 133 -9.66 51.39 9.84
CA ILE A 133 -9.82 52.17 11.08
C ILE A 133 -8.55 52.96 11.38
N LEU A 134 -7.38 52.31 11.32
CA LEU A 134 -6.09 52.97 11.53
C LEU A 134 -5.82 54.08 10.51
N GLY A 135 -6.18 53.85 9.24
CA GLY A 135 -6.11 54.85 8.17
C GLY A 135 -6.97 56.08 8.49
N ASN A 136 -8.25 55.86 8.78
CA ASN A 136 -9.19 56.94 9.12
C ASN A 136 -8.76 57.71 10.38
N MET A 137 -8.20 57.03 11.38
CA MET A 137 -7.67 57.69 12.57
C MET A 137 -6.48 58.61 12.24
N ARG A 138 -5.56 58.16 11.38
CA ARG A 138 -4.43 58.99 10.92
C ARG A 138 -4.88 60.18 10.09
N GLU A 139 -5.82 59.95 9.17
CA GLU A 139 -6.40 61.02 8.35
C GLU A 139 -7.11 62.06 9.22
N ARG A 140 -7.89 61.62 10.21
CA ARG A 140 -8.54 62.50 11.19
C ARG A 140 -7.53 63.37 11.94
N GLU A 141 -6.43 62.79 12.42
CA GLU A 141 -5.45 63.59 13.17
C GLU A 141 -4.65 64.52 12.26
N THR A 142 -4.44 64.14 11.00
CA THR A 142 -3.87 65.01 9.97
C THR A 142 -4.79 66.20 9.70
N LEU A 143 -6.09 65.95 9.51
CA LEU A 143 -7.09 66.98 9.29
C LEU A 143 -7.19 67.95 10.47
N LYS A 144 -7.21 67.44 11.71
CA LYS A 144 -7.17 68.29 12.92
C LYS A 144 -5.91 69.15 12.98
N SER A 145 -4.76 68.58 12.64
CA SER A 145 -3.49 69.33 12.61
C SER A 145 -3.51 70.45 11.58
N ARG A 146 -3.96 70.18 10.35
CA ARG A 146 -4.05 71.18 9.29
C ARG A 146 -5.09 72.26 9.62
N PHE A 147 -6.26 71.87 10.15
CA PHE A 147 -7.26 72.83 10.63
C PHE A 147 -6.70 73.74 11.72
N ARG A 148 -5.96 73.19 12.69
CA ARG A 148 -5.31 73.97 13.74
C ARG A 148 -4.32 74.98 13.14
N GLN A 149 -3.54 74.60 12.13
CA GLN A 149 -2.63 75.54 11.43
C GLN A 149 -3.38 76.69 10.76
N VAL A 150 -4.50 76.42 10.09
CA VAL A 150 -5.34 77.48 9.49
C VAL A 150 -5.91 78.40 10.56
N LEU A 151 -6.38 77.83 11.67
CA LEU A 151 -6.94 78.60 12.79
C LEU A 151 -5.88 79.47 13.46
N ASP A 152 -4.71 78.92 13.77
CA ASP A 152 -3.60 79.65 14.38
C ASP A 152 -3.15 80.79 13.46
N TYR A 153 -2.99 80.54 12.16
CA TYR A 153 -2.70 81.57 11.17
C TYR A 153 -3.76 82.68 11.16
N TYR A 154 -5.04 82.33 11.17
CA TYR A 154 -6.13 83.31 11.21
C TYR A 154 -6.09 84.16 12.47
N ILE A 155 -5.87 83.55 13.65
CA ILE A 155 -5.77 84.25 14.93
C ILE A 155 -4.57 85.21 14.91
N THR A 156 -3.38 84.74 14.55
CA THR A 156 -2.16 85.57 14.51
C THR A 156 -2.31 86.75 13.55
N GLN A 157 -2.83 86.53 12.34
CA GLN A 157 -3.06 87.60 11.37
C GLN A 157 -4.13 88.59 11.85
N ARG A 158 -5.18 88.11 12.52
CA ARG A 158 -6.22 88.97 13.07
C ARG A 158 -5.68 89.86 14.18
N GLU A 159 -4.86 89.32 15.09
CA GLU A 159 -4.22 90.10 16.15
C GLU A 159 -3.23 91.13 15.60
N ALA A 160 -2.45 90.76 14.57
CA ALA A 160 -1.48 91.65 13.92
C ALA A 160 -2.12 92.87 13.22
N LEU A 161 -3.39 92.78 12.84
CA LEU A 161 -4.10 93.86 12.15
C LEU A 161 -4.42 95.06 13.09
N GLY A 162 -4.54 94.88 14.41
CA GLY A 162 -4.79 95.97 15.37
C GLY A 162 -6.15 96.69 15.23
N TRP A 163 -6.32 97.88 15.84
CA TRP A 163 -7.46 98.80 15.65
C TRP A 163 -6.88 100.14 15.11
N PRO A 164 -7.35 100.75 14.00
CA PRO A 164 -8.54 100.48 13.18
C PRO A 164 -8.25 99.82 11.82
N VAL A 165 -8.90 98.68 11.59
CA VAL A 165 -8.72 97.86 10.37
C VAL A 165 -9.92 98.03 9.45
N SER A 166 -9.65 98.27 8.16
CA SER A 166 -10.69 98.37 7.13
C SER A 166 -11.46 97.05 6.97
N ALA A 167 -12.77 97.15 6.71
CA ALA A 167 -13.62 95.99 6.47
C ALA A 167 -13.09 95.10 5.34
N ALA A 168 -12.47 95.69 4.31
CA ALA A 168 -11.85 94.97 3.19
C ALA A 168 -10.74 93.99 3.63
N LYS A 169 -9.84 94.40 4.55
CA LYS A 169 -8.78 93.52 5.05
C LYS A 169 -9.30 92.37 5.91
N LYS A 170 -10.40 92.58 6.63
CA LYS A 170 -11.07 91.52 7.41
C LYS A 170 -11.71 90.49 6.49
N GLU A 171 -12.38 90.93 5.43
CA GLU A 171 -13.00 90.02 4.45
C GLU A 171 -11.95 89.26 3.64
N GLU A 172 -10.82 89.89 3.28
CA GLU A 172 -9.71 89.21 2.61
C GLU A 172 -9.09 88.10 3.49
N LEU A 173 -8.86 88.38 4.78
CA LEU A 173 -8.35 87.39 5.73
C LEU A 173 -9.34 86.23 5.93
N ALA A 174 -10.63 86.53 6.07
CA ALA A 174 -11.68 85.53 6.15
C ALA A 174 -11.77 84.69 4.85
N GLY A 175 -11.64 85.34 3.69
CA GLY A 175 -11.60 84.70 2.38
C GLY A 175 -10.43 83.73 2.24
N ARG A 176 -9.22 84.14 2.63
CA ARG A 176 -8.03 83.25 2.64
C ARG A 176 -8.17 82.07 3.58
N ALA A 177 -8.76 82.26 4.77
CA ALA A 177 -8.99 81.18 5.71
C ALA A 177 -10.02 80.16 5.17
N ARG A 178 -11.14 80.64 4.59
CA ARG A 178 -12.14 79.78 3.92
C ARG A 178 -11.53 79.01 2.75
N GLN A 179 -10.74 79.67 1.91
CA GLN A 179 -10.07 79.01 0.79
C GLN A 179 -9.04 77.96 1.27
N SER A 180 -8.35 78.21 2.39
CA SER A 180 -7.43 77.24 2.99
C SER A 180 -8.17 76.04 3.59
N LEU A 181 -9.40 76.25 4.10
CA LEU A 181 -10.31 75.20 4.57
C LEU A 181 -10.86 74.36 3.42
N ASP A 182 -11.21 74.97 2.29
CA ASP A 182 -11.68 74.25 1.10
C ASP A 182 -10.60 73.36 0.47
N ASN A 183 -9.33 73.68 0.71
CA ASN A 183 -8.17 72.93 0.22
C ASN A 183 -7.67 71.83 1.20
N LEU A 184 -8.39 71.56 2.29
CA LEU A 184 -7.97 70.60 3.33
C LEU A 184 -8.08 69.13 2.93
#